data_AF-Q4H401-F1
#
_entry.id   AF-Q4H401-F1
#
_cell.length_a   1.000
_cell.length_b   1.000
_cell.length_c   1.000
_cell.angle_alpha   90.00
_cell.angle_beta   90.00
_cell.angle_gamma   90.00
#
_symmetry.space_group_name_H-M   'P 1'
#
loop_
_entity.id
_entity.type
_entity.pdbx_description
1 polymer ?
#
loop_
_entity_poly.entity_id
_entity_poly.type
_entity_poly.pdbx_seq_one_letter_code
_entity_poly.pdbx_strand_id
1 'polypeptide(L)'
;TWVANSSTVAAVNAVPVPVDVDPDTLCVDPAAVEAAITPRTAAIVVVHLHSAVADLASLTAIAERHGIPLIEDCAQAHGACYEGRRVGTFGAFGTFSMQH
;
A
#
# COMPACT_ATOMS: atom_id res chain seq x y z
N THR A 1 -8.91 -3.76 2.66
CA THR A 1 -8.55 -3.98 1.24
C THR A 1 -9.77 -4.49 0.46
N TRP A 2 -9.64 -4.72 -0.85
CA TRP A 2 -10.63 -5.34 -1.73
C TRP A 2 -9.97 -6.40 -2.64
N VAL A 3 -10.74 -7.35 -3.19
CA VAL A 3 -10.21 -8.46 -4.00
C VAL A 3 -9.37 -7.99 -5.19
N ALA A 4 -9.71 -6.83 -5.78
CA ALA A 4 -9.00 -6.23 -6.91
C ALA A 4 -7.49 -6.05 -6.63
N ASN A 5 -7.13 -5.69 -5.40
CA ASN A 5 -5.74 -5.50 -4.98
C ASN A 5 -4.93 -6.81 -5.15
N SER A 6 -5.41 -7.91 -4.58
CA SER A 6 -4.69 -9.20 -4.66
C SER A 6 -4.81 -9.86 -6.04
N SER A 7 -5.94 -9.68 -6.73
CA SER A 7 -6.14 -10.29 -8.06
C SER A 7 -5.25 -9.66 -9.13
N THR A 8 -4.95 -8.36 -9.06
CA THR A 8 -4.06 -7.71 -10.03
C THR A 8 -2.61 -8.19 -9.89
N VAL A 9 -2.15 -8.45 -8.66
CA VAL A 9 -0.86 -9.10 -8.39
C VAL A 9 -0.83 -10.51 -8.99
N ALA A 10 -1.88 -11.30 -8.79
CA ALA A 10 -1.98 -12.64 -9.38
C ALA A 10 -2.04 -12.61 -10.91
N ALA A 11 -2.70 -11.61 -11.50
CA ALA A 11 -2.83 -11.45 -12.95
C ALA A 11 -1.49 -11.22 -13.67
N VAL A 12 -0.48 -10.71 -12.97
CA VAL A 12 0.90 -10.57 -13.49
C VAL A 12 1.81 -11.75 -13.09
N ASN A 13 1.22 -12.87 -12.65
CA ASN A 13 1.92 -14.08 -12.19
C ASN A 13 2.81 -13.86 -10.95
N ALA A 14 2.55 -12.82 -10.16
CA ALA A 14 3.17 -12.65 -8.86
C ALA A 14 2.33 -13.32 -7.76
N VAL A 15 2.92 -13.47 -6.56
CA VAL A 15 2.26 -14.08 -5.40
C VAL A 15 1.86 -12.97 -4.41
N PRO A 16 0.56 -12.74 -4.16
CA PRO A 16 0.12 -11.84 -3.09
C PRO A 16 0.52 -12.42 -1.74
N VAL A 17 1.21 -11.62 -0.92
CA VAL A 17 1.55 -11.97 0.47
C VAL A 17 0.70 -11.08 1.38
N PRO A 18 -0.40 -11.58 1.96
CA PRO A 18 -1.20 -10.80 2.89
C PRO A 18 -0.42 -10.53 4.17
N VAL A 19 -0.60 -9.33 4.70
CA VAL A 19 0.05 -8.82 5.91
C VAL A 19 -1.04 -8.26 6.83
N ASP A 20 -0.81 -8.34 8.13
CA ASP A 20 -1.76 -7.85 9.13
C ASP A 20 -1.94 -6.33 9.07
N VAL A 21 -3.04 -5.86 9.66
CA VAL A 21 -3.41 -4.45 9.70
C VAL A 21 -3.27 -3.86 11.10
N ASP A 22 -3.03 -2.56 11.15
CA ASP A 22 -3.23 -1.79 12.37
C ASP A 22 -4.75 -1.75 12.69
N PRO A 23 -5.17 -2.11 13.92
CA PRO A 23 -6.58 -2.23 14.26
C PRO A 23 -7.31 -0.87 14.36
N ASP A 24 -6.60 0.23 14.58
CA ASP A 24 -7.17 1.57 14.73
C ASP A 24 -7.37 2.24 13.37
N THR A 25 -6.46 1.99 12.42
CA THR A 25 -6.51 2.61 11.07
C THR A 25 -7.06 1.69 9.99
N LEU A 26 -7.04 0.37 10.24
CA LEU A 26 -7.32 -0.69 9.26
C LEU A 26 -6.42 -0.66 8.02
N CYS A 27 -5.36 0.13 8.06
CA CYS A 27 -4.28 0.12 7.07
C CYS A 27 -3.25 -0.94 7.45
N VAL A 28 -2.42 -1.35 6.50
CA VAL A 28 -1.39 -2.36 6.77
C VAL A 28 -0.41 -1.86 7.84
N ASP A 29 -0.06 -2.73 8.79
CA ASP A 29 0.92 -2.42 9.83
C ASP A 29 2.35 -2.41 9.22
N PRO A 30 3.08 -1.28 9.27
CA PRO A 30 4.45 -1.22 8.76
C PRO A 30 5.40 -2.26 9.35
N ALA A 31 5.25 -2.62 10.63
CA ALA A 31 6.10 -3.63 11.27
C ALA A 31 5.82 -5.02 10.70
N ALA A 32 4.54 -5.36 10.51
CA ALA A 32 4.14 -6.60 9.85
C ALA A 32 4.59 -6.64 8.38
N VAL A 33 4.58 -5.50 7.66
CA VAL A 33 5.10 -5.41 6.29
C VAL A 33 6.59 -5.75 6.26
N GLU A 34 7.39 -5.10 7.10
CA GLU A 34 8.83 -5.32 7.13
C GLU A 34 9.17 -6.78 7.47
N ALA A 35 8.46 -7.38 8.44
CA ALA A 35 8.63 -8.78 8.80
C ALA A 35 8.30 -9.77 7.67
N ALA A 36 7.42 -9.40 6.73
CA ALA A 36 7.01 -10.24 5.61
C ALA A 36 7.94 -10.13 4.38
N ILE A 37 8.90 -9.19 4.37
CA ILE A 37 9.81 -9.00 3.24
C ILE A 37 10.77 -10.19 3.10
N THR A 38 10.96 -10.64 1.86
CA THR A 38 11.90 -11.72 1.49
C THR A 38 12.71 -11.29 0.26
N PRO A 39 13.76 -12.05 -0.12
CA PRO A 39 14.47 -11.79 -1.38
C PRO A 39 13.61 -11.88 -2.65
N ARG A 40 12.38 -12.43 -2.57
CA ARG A 40 11.42 -12.50 -3.68
C ARG A 40 10.41 -11.36 -3.68
N THR A 41 10.41 -10.50 -2.67
CA THR A 41 9.47 -9.37 -2.59
C THR A 41 9.80 -8.37 -3.69
N ALA A 42 8.83 -8.10 -4.56
CA ALA A 42 9.01 -7.23 -5.71
C ALA A 42 8.39 -5.84 -5.54
N ALA A 43 7.44 -5.68 -4.62
CA ALA A 43 6.75 -4.43 -4.32
C ALA A 43 6.02 -4.52 -2.99
N ILE A 44 5.71 -3.36 -2.40
CA ILE A 44 4.72 -3.21 -1.33
C ILE A 44 3.50 -2.54 -1.97
N VAL A 45 2.30 -3.11 -1.80
CA VAL A 45 1.05 -2.48 -2.23
C VAL A 45 0.27 -2.06 -0.99
N VAL A 46 0.16 -0.75 -0.76
CA VAL A 46 -0.56 -0.19 0.39
C VAL A 46 -1.94 0.27 -0.04
N VAL A 47 -2.95 0.00 0.80
CA VAL A 47 -4.33 0.45 0.57
C VAL A 47 -4.71 1.48 1.61
N HIS A 48 -5.18 2.65 1.16
CA HIS A 48 -5.74 3.70 2.02
C HIS A 48 -7.22 3.41 2.30
N LEU A 49 -7.47 2.50 3.23
CA LEU A 49 -8.79 1.93 3.48
C LEU A 49 -9.74 2.95 4.13
N HIS A 50 -10.98 3.07 3.64
CA HIS A 50 -11.99 4.00 4.18
C HIS A 50 -11.51 5.46 4.30
N SER A 51 -10.66 5.90 3.37
CA SER A 51 -9.97 7.20 3.42
C SER A 51 -9.04 7.41 4.62
N ALA A 52 -8.82 6.39 5.46
CA ALA A 52 -7.69 6.39 6.38
C ALA A 52 -6.41 6.34 5.57
N VAL A 53 -5.46 7.20 5.94
CA VAL A 53 -4.17 7.25 5.27
C VAL A 53 -3.22 6.34 6.05
N ALA A 54 -2.63 5.39 5.34
CA ALA A 54 -1.63 4.49 5.90
C ALA A 54 -0.40 5.27 6.38
N ASP A 55 0.42 4.68 7.24
CA ASP A 55 1.67 5.28 7.67
C ASP A 55 2.70 5.34 6.53
N LEU A 56 2.55 6.36 5.69
CA LEU A 56 3.35 6.56 4.49
C LEU A 56 4.82 6.88 4.82
N ALA A 57 5.09 7.53 5.95
CA ALA A 57 6.47 7.78 6.38
C ALA A 57 7.22 6.47 6.62
N SER A 58 6.64 5.57 7.43
CA SER A 58 7.25 4.27 7.72
C SER A 58 7.31 3.37 6.48
N LEU A 59 6.23 3.30 5.70
CA LEU A 59 6.17 2.43 4.52
C LEU A 59 7.12 2.87 3.41
N THR A 60 7.26 4.17 3.14
CA THR A 60 8.26 4.68 2.19
C THR A 60 9.68 4.38 2.68
N ALA A 61 9.97 4.58 3.96
CA ALA A 61 11.29 4.28 4.51
C ALA A 61 11.64 2.77 4.43
N ILE A 62 10.67 1.89 4.66
CA ILE A 62 10.84 0.43 4.46
C ILE A 62 11.12 0.13 2.98
N ALA A 63 10.31 0.68 2.07
CA ALA A 63 10.45 0.47 0.63
C ALA A 63 11.84 0.89 0.12
N GLU A 64 12.32 2.06 0.53
CA GLU A 64 13.64 2.59 0.20
C GLU A 64 14.77 1.72 0.75
N ARG A 65 14.70 1.32 2.03
CA ARG A 65 15.70 0.47 2.68
C ARG A 65 15.86 -0.88 1.99
N HIS A 66 14.77 -1.44 1.50
CA HIS A 66 14.76 -2.73 0.80
C HIS A 66 14.92 -2.61 -0.71
N GLY A 67 14.95 -1.39 -1.27
CA GLY A 67 15.10 -1.14 -2.70
C GLY A 67 13.93 -1.67 -3.54
N ILE A 68 12.71 -1.68 -2.98
CA ILE A 68 11.50 -2.15 -3.64
C ILE A 68 10.48 -1.01 -3.79
N PRO A 69 9.68 -0.98 -4.87
CA PRO A 69 8.67 0.06 -5.06
C PRO A 69 7.51 -0.07 -4.07
N LEU A 70 7.04 1.08 -3.57
CA LEU A 70 5.74 1.24 -2.94
C LEU A 70 4.70 1.60 -4.01
N ILE A 71 3.55 0.94 -4.00
CA ILE A 71 2.41 1.21 -4.88
C ILE A 71 1.22 1.56 -4.00
N GLU A 72 0.56 2.68 -4.28
CA GLU A 72 -0.56 3.19 -3.48
C GLU A 72 -1.90 2.87 -4.15
N ASP A 73 -2.71 2.02 -3.52
CA ASP A 73 -4.13 1.89 -3.84
C ASP A 73 -4.93 2.98 -3.09
N CYS A 74 -5.30 4.00 -3.85
CA CYS A 74 -6.05 5.17 -3.39
C CYS A 74 -7.53 5.10 -3.82
N ALA A 75 -8.04 3.90 -4.15
CA ALA A 75 -9.41 3.75 -4.66
C ALA A 75 -10.48 4.40 -3.76
N GLN A 76 -10.25 4.40 -2.44
CA GLN A 76 -11.15 4.97 -1.44
C GLN A 76 -10.62 6.27 -0.79
N ALA A 77 -9.60 6.90 -1.37
CA ALA A 77 -8.86 8.00 -0.72
C ALA A 77 -8.71 9.25 -1.62
N HIS A 78 -9.70 9.51 -2.48
CA HIS A 78 -9.74 10.73 -3.30
C HIS A 78 -9.64 11.98 -2.43
N GLY A 79 -8.65 12.82 -2.72
CA GLY A 79 -8.43 14.07 -2.00
C GLY A 79 -7.81 13.91 -0.61
N ALA A 80 -7.44 12.70 -0.15
CA ALA A 80 -6.72 12.55 1.10
C ALA A 80 -5.29 13.14 1.00
N CYS A 81 -4.76 13.54 2.16
CA CYS A 81 -3.41 14.09 2.30
C CYS A 81 -2.71 13.44 3.49
N TYR A 82 -1.39 13.33 3.38
CA TYR A 82 -0.49 13.02 4.47
C TYR A 82 0.58 14.10 4.52
N GLU A 83 0.73 14.77 5.66
CA GLU A 83 1.70 15.87 5.87
C GLU A 83 1.70 16.94 4.74
N GLY A 84 0.50 17.30 4.27
CA GLY A 84 0.33 18.32 3.22
C GLY A 84 0.58 17.84 1.79
N ARG A 85 1.02 16.60 1.59
CA ARG A 85 1.17 15.97 0.26
C ARG A 85 0.00 15.02 -0.01
N ARG A 86 -0.49 15.02 -1.26
CA ARG A 86 -1.63 14.19 -1.68
C ARG A 86 -1.23 12.71 -1.75
N VAL A 87 -2.11 11.83 -1.30
CA VAL A 87 -1.92 10.37 -1.47
C VAL A 87 -1.91 9.98 -2.94
N GLY A 88 -1.27 8.86 -3.26
CA GLY A 88 -1.01 8.42 -4.63
C GLY A 88 0.22 9.07 -5.27
N THR A 89 0.99 9.83 -4.48
CA THR A 89 2.20 10.51 -4.95
C THR A 89 3.46 10.11 -4.21
N PHE A 90 3.38 9.28 -3.16
CA PHE A 90 4.50 8.90 -2.29
C PHE A 90 5.30 7.71 -2.84
N GLY A 91 4.61 6.75 -3.45
CA GLY A 91 5.22 5.57 -4.06
C GLY A 91 5.66 5.79 -5.51
N ALA A 92 5.95 4.69 -6.20
CA ALA A 92 6.27 4.67 -7.62
C ALA A 92 5.07 5.13 -8.47
N PHE A 93 3.85 4.77 -8.06
CA PHE A 93 2.60 5.27 -8.64
C PHE A 93 1.42 5.00 -7.68
N GLY A 94 0.33 5.74 -7.88
CA GLY A 94 -0.95 5.53 -7.20
C GLY A 94 -2.08 5.19 -8.17
N THR A 95 -3.06 4.41 -7.71
CA THR A 95 -4.26 4.06 -8.46
C THR A 95 -5.52 4.59 -7.79
N PHE A 96 -6.54 4.92 -8.58
CA PHE A 96 -7.78 5.51 -8.11
C PHE A 96 -8.98 4.83 -8.78
N SER A 97 -10.12 4.79 -8.09
CA SER A 97 -11.37 4.23 -8.61
C SER A 97 -12.42 5.33 -8.76
N MET A 98 -12.99 5.44 -9.96
CA MET A 98 -14.10 6.37 -10.24
C MET A 98 -15.47 5.67 -10.14
N GLN A 99 -15.51 4.49 -9.50
CA GLN A 99 -16.76 3.77 -9.28
C GLN A 99 -17.59 4.49 -8.21
N HIS A 100 -18.87 4.71 -8.53
CA HIS A 100 -19.88 5.20 -7.60
C HIS A 100 -20.57 4.05 -6.88
#